data_AF-A0A9X1MN51-F1
#
_entry.id   AF-A0A9X1MN51-F1
#
_cell.length_a   1.000
_cell.length_b   1.000
_cell.length_c   1.000
_cell.angle_alpha   90.00
_cell.angle_beta   90.00
_cell.angle_gamma   90.00
#
_symmetry.space_group_name_H-M   'P 1'
#
loop_
_entity.id
_entity.type
_entity.pdbx_description
1 polymer ?
#
loop_
_entity_poly.entity_id
_entity_poly.type
_entity_poly.pdbx_seq_one_letter_code
_entity_poly.pdbx_strand_id
1 'polypeptide(L)'
;MQGDLFPGIEYIVFSMAFLAIGIPLGLLAILIALLRRLTAARLLGKFCVGAGVLGAAILGYLLFSNSVPMPVLFILLIPAALGGVTLAIAYYYKDRPPLGRWQVPFPALIYVTLVVAGAAGIYKMSQTSFYRERDQCLANFQRMPGIDNVVVHGHEVSRFEVDSVQFSLAGRPDTLVKLGGQEELFDCKSSDRLESLAVLQIGPWTFGGQGKKPRKGSTAEEPLFSKFGIYALSFGPDSPLRDLVPLKIESVDDLVEHYDELVELLESWPRKEAPGHLERGDETLDYWVIDNRPPNRDDASD
;
A
#
# COMPACT_ATOMS: atom_id res chain seq x y z
N MET A 1 -4.20 -1.03 26.93
CA MET A 1 -4.24 -0.70 25.50
C MET A 1 -5.70 -0.66 25.08
N GLN A 2 -6.31 0.52 25.17
CA GLN A 2 -7.59 0.78 24.50
C GLN A 2 -7.26 0.85 23.01
N GLY A 3 -7.86 -0.05 22.23
CA GLY A 3 -7.80 0.02 20.78
C GLY A 3 -8.61 1.22 20.35
N ASP A 4 -7.95 2.36 20.17
CA ASP A 4 -8.52 3.46 19.41
C ASP A 4 -8.79 2.92 18.00
N LEU A 5 -10.05 2.59 17.74
CA LEU A 5 -10.52 2.35 16.38
C LEU A 5 -10.09 3.56 15.57
N PHE A 6 -9.29 3.30 14.53
CA PHE A 6 -8.75 4.31 13.62
C PHE A 6 -9.82 5.37 13.31
N PRO A 7 -9.63 6.64 13.71
CA PRO A 7 -10.62 7.70 13.46
C PRO A 7 -10.93 7.88 11.97
N GLY A 8 -10.10 7.34 11.07
CA GLY A 8 -10.31 7.32 9.62
C GLY A 8 -11.53 6.54 9.11
N ILE A 9 -11.92 5.44 9.76
CA ILE A 9 -12.96 4.54 9.19
C ILE A 9 -14.35 5.19 9.26
N GLU A 10 -14.67 5.86 10.35
CA GLU A 10 -15.97 6.53 10.53
C GLU A 10 -16.18 7.63 9.48
N TYR A 11 -15.14 8.37 9.13
CA TYR A 11 -15.20 9.40 8.08
C TYR A 11 -15.45 8.80 6.70
N ILE A 12 -14.83 7.66 6.39
CA ILE A 12 -15.02 6.97 5.12
C ILE A 12 -16.46 6.46 5.01
N VAL A 13 -16.98 5.82 6.07
CA VAL A 13 -18.37 5.32 6.09
C VAL A 13 -19.36 6.46 5.96
N PHE A 14 -19.18 7.56 6.70
CA PHE A 14 -20.04 8.73 6.62
C PHE A 14 -20.00 9.37 5.22
N SER A 15 -18.81 9.54 4.64
CA SER A 15 -18.65 10.10 3.30
C SER A 15 -19.30 9.22 2.23
N MET A 16 -19.10 7.91 2.31
CA MET A 16 -19.73 6.94 1.40
C MET A 16 -21.26 6.97 1.51
N ALA A 17 -21.82 6.98 2.73
CA ALA A 17 -23.27 7.08 2.94
C ALA A 17 -23.84 8.40 2.40
N PHE A 18 -23.13 9.51 2.65
CA PHE A 18 -23.52 10.82 2.16
C PHE A 18 -23.56 10.88 0.64
N LEU A 19 -22.59 10.27 -0.05
CA LEU A 19 -22.56 10.20 -1.50
C LEU A 19 -23.61 9.24 -2.07
N ALA A 20 -23.76 8.06 -1.45
CA ALA A 20 -24.72 7.05 -1.86
C ALA A 20 -26.17 7.56 -1.81
N ILE A 21 -26.48 8.49 -0.91
CA ILE A 21 -27.81 9.10 -0.79
C ILE A 21 -27.88 10.42 -1.58
N GLY A 22 -26.85 11.26 -1.46
CA GLY A 22 -26.84 12.61 -2.02
C GLY A 22 -26.82 12.65 -3.55
N ILE A 23 -26.07 11.75 -4.20
CA ILE A 23 -25.99 11.70 -5.66
C ILE A 23 -27.32 11.26 -6.27
N PRO A 24 -27.96 10.13 -5.85
CA PRO A 24 -29.27 9.74 -6.39
C PRO A 24 -30.36 10.78 -6.14
N LEU A 25 -30.39 11.41 -4.96
CA LEU A 25 -31.35 12.48 -4.67
C LEU A 25 -31.14 13.69 -5.60
N GLY A 26 -29.89 14.10 -5.83
CA GLY A 26 -29.56 15.18 -6.75
C GLY A 26 -29.99 14.86 -8.19
N LEU A 27 -29.73 13.64 -8.67
CA LEU A 27 -30.14 13.18 -9.99
C LEU A 27 -31.67 13.10 -10.12
N LEU A 28 -32.36 12.61 -9.09
CA LEU A 28 -33.82 12.58 -9.03
C LEU A 28 -34.40 14.00 -9.09
N ALA A 29 -33.79 14.96 -8.39
CA ALA A 29 -34.19 16.35 -8.41
C ALA A 29 -34.09 16.95 -9.82
N ILE A 30 -33.00 16.68 -10.54
CA ILE A 30 -32.82 17.05 -11.95
C ILE A 30 -33.91 16.43 -12.83
N LEU A 31 -34.19 15.13 -12.67
CA LEU A 31 -35.23 14.45 -13.43
C LEU A 31 -36.61 15.08 -13.19
N ILE A 32 -36.96 15.36 -11.94
CA ILE A 32 -38.21 16.02 -11.54
C ILE A 32 -38.28 17.44 -12.13
N ALA A 33 -37.15 18.16 -12.21
CA ALA A 33 -37.07 19.47 -12.85
C ALA A 33 -37.35 19.39 -14.35
N LEU A 34 -36.75 18.42 -15.03
CA LEU A 34 -36.97 18.16 -16.45
C LEU A 34 -38.41 17.71 -16.75
N LEU A 35 -39.04 16.98 -15.83
CA LEU A 35 -40.46 16.61 -15.85
C LEU A 35 -41.40 17.75 -15.42
N ARG A 36 -40.89 18.97 -15.20
CA ARG A 36 -41.66 20.18 -14.85
C ARG A 36 -42.43 20.14 -13.54
N ARG A 37 -42.08 19.23 -12.64
CA ARG A 37 -42.58 19.28 -11.26
C ARG A 37 -41.77 20.30 -10.47
N LEU A 38 -41.84 21.57 -10.89
CA LEU A 38 -40.92 22.64 -10.49
C LEU A 38 -40.89 22.89 -8.97
N THR A 39 -42.03 22.78 -8.29
CA THR A 39 -42.11 22.93 -6.84
C THR A 39 -41.31 21.84 -6.12
N ALA A 40 -41.50 20.58 -6.52
CA ALA A 40 -40.78 19.44 -5.95
C ALA A 40 -39.28 19.52 -6.30
N ALA A 41 -38.95 19.86 -7.54
CA ALA A 41 -37.57 20.03 -7.99
C ALA A 41 -36.83 21.12 -7.22
N ARG A 42 -37.47 22.28 -6.97
CA ARG A 42 -36.85 23.36 -6.18
C ARG A 42 -36.62 22.96 -4.73
N LEU A 43 -37.57 22.22 -4.13
CA LEU A 43 -37.45 21.78 -2.75
C LEU A 43 -36.31 20.77 -2.59
N LEU A 44 -36.26 19.76 -3.47
CA LEU A 44 -35.16 18.79 -3.53
C LEU A 44 -33.82 19.44 -3.86
N GLY A 45 -33.78 20.37 -4.83
CA GLY A 45 -32.55 21.08 -5.19
C GLY A 45 -31.97 21.89 -4.03
N LYS A 46 -32.81 22.63 -3.30
CA LYS A 46 -32.39 23.35 -2.09
C LYS A 46 -31.90 22.40 -0.99
N PHE A 47 -32.59 21.27 -0.80
CA PHE A 47 -32.17 20.25 0.16
C PHE A 47 -30.78 19.70 -0.19
N CYS A 48 -30.52 19.34 -1.45
CA CYS A 48 -29.22 18.86 -1.90
C CYS A 48 -28.09 19.90 -1.72
N VAL A 49 -28.37 21.19 -2.02
CA VAL A 49 -27.42 22.28 -1.73
C VAL A 49 -27.12 22.39 -0.25
N GLY A 50 -28.16 22.46 0.59
CA GLY A 50 -28.02 22.60 2.04
C GLY A 50 -27.27 21.43 2.67
N ALA A 51 -27.64 20.20 2.30
CA ALA A 51 -26.98 18.99 2.75
C ALA A 51 -25.51 18.95 2.32
N GLY A 52 -25.20 19.26 1.05
CA GLY A 52 -23.83 19.27 0.53
C GLY A 52 -22.93 20.30 1.21
N VAL A 53 -23.43 21.52 1.40
CA VAL A 53 -22.69 22.58 2.13
C VAL A 53 -22.48 22.21 3.59
N LEU A 54 -23.51 21.70 4.27
CA LEU A 54 -23.41 21.28 5.66
C LEU A 54 -22.44 20.09 5.83
N GLY A 55 -22.52 19.09 4.94
CA GLY A 55 -21.61 17.95 4.93
C GLY A 55 -20.16 18.36 4.69
N ALA A 56 -19.92 19.25 3.72
CA ALA A 56 -18.60 19.80 3.46
C ALA A 56 -18.07 20.66 4.64
N ALA A 57 -18.92 21.39 5.34
CA ALA A 57 -18.53 22.18 6.51
C ALA A 57 -18.19 21.29 7.73
N ILE A 58 -19.01 20.27 8.01
CA ILE A 58 -18.78 19.30 9.09
C ILE A 58 -17.49 18.54 8.83
N LEU A 59 -17.31 17.97 7.63
CA LEU A 59 -16.04 17.33 7.31
C LEU A 59 -14.90 18.33 7.26
N GLY A 60 -15.07 19.52 6.69
CA GLY A 60 -14.02 20.55 6.69
C GLY A 60 -13.49 20.83 8.09
N TYR A 61 -14.37 20.97 9.08
CA TYR A 61 -14.00 21.13 10.48
C TYR A 61 -13.27 19.90 11.05
N LEU A 62 -13.78 18.69 10.79
CA LEU A 62 -13.21 17.43 11.29
C LEU A 62 -11.89 17.03 10.59
N LEU A 63 -11.68 17.49 9.36
CA LEU A 63 -10.49 17.19 8.56
C LEU A 63 -9.37 18.21 8.84
N PHE A 64 -9.70 19.48 9.15
CA PHE A 64 -8.71 20.50 9.53
C PHE A 64 -7.94 20.11 10.80
N SER A 65 -8.55 19.31 11.69
CA SER A 65 -7.90 18.77 12.88
C SER A 65 -7.02 17.55 12.63
N ASN A 66 -7.18 16.85 11.50
CA ASN A 66 -6.62 15.50 11.28
C ASN A 66 -5.78 15.35 10.00
N SER A 67 -5.40 16.44 9.33
CA SER A 67 -4.48 16.43 8.17
C SER A 67 -4.92 15.50 7.01
N VAL A 68 -6.24 15.35 6.80
CA VAL A 68 -6.75 14.44 5.77
C VAL A 68 -6.66 15.10 4.37
N PRO A 69 -6.34 14.34 3.31
CA PRO A 69 -6.22 14.85 1.95
C PRO A 69 -7.46 15.64 1.45
N MET A 70 -7.21 16.86 0.98
CA MET A 70 -8.16 17.81 0.36
C MET A 70 -9.12 17.21 -0.72
N PRO A 71 -8.75 16.19 -1.53
CA PRO A 71 -9.67 15.56 -2.48
C PRO A 71 -11.03 15.13 -1.93
N VAL A 72 -11.12 14.69 -0.67
CA VAL A 72 -12.37 14.19 -0.07
C VAL A 72 -13.43 15.29 0.04
N LEU A 73 -13.02 16.54 0.30
CA LEU A 73 -13.93 17.68 0.39
C LEU A 73 -14.64 17.98 -0.93
N PHE A 74 -13.95 17.82 -2.07
CA PHE A 74 -14.53 18.08 -3.38
C PHE A 74 -15.62 17.06 -3.75
N ILE A 75 -15.44 15.81 -3.35
CA ILE A 75 -16.42 14.75 -3.63
C ILE A 75 -17.73 15.04 -2.87
N LEU A 76 -17.65 15.56 -1.65
CA LEU A 76 -18.83 15.92 -0.84
C LEU A 76 -19.61 17.13 -1.36
N LEU A 77 -19.03 17.93 -2.25
CA LEU A 77 -19.73 19.03 -2.92
C LEU A 77 -20.58 18.57 -4.11
N ILE A 78 -20.45 17.32 -4.56
CA ILE A 78 -21.20 16.79 -5.71
C ILE A 78 -22.72 16.92 -5.50
N PRO A 79 -23.32 16.55 -4.35
CA PRO A 79 -24.75 16.75 -4.13
C PRO A 79 -25.16 18.23 -4.19
N ALA A 80 -24.32 19.15 -3.69
CA ALA A 80 -24.62 20.58 -3.77
C ALA A 80 -24.58 21.09 -5.22
N ALA A 81 -23.61 20.65 -6.01
CA ALA A 81 -23.53 20.97 -7.43
C ALA A 81 -24.77 20.47 -8.19
N LEU A 82 -25.21 19.23 -7.96
CA LEU A 82 -26.43 18.66 -8.56
C LEU A 82 -27.69 19.44 -8.13
N GLY A 83 -27.77 19.85 -6.87
CA GLY A 83 -28.82 20.72 -6.37
C GLY A 83 -28.85 22.08 -7.06
N GLY A 84 -27.68 22.70 -7.26
CA GLY A 84 -27.53 23.96 -8.01
C GLY A 84 -27.99 23.84 -9.46
N VAL A 85 -27.58 22.78 -10.15
CA VAL A 85 -28.03 22.46 -11.53
C VAL A 85 -29.55 22.30 -11.58
N THR A 86 -30.13 21.58 -10.60
CA THR A 86 -31.59 21.42 -10.50
C THR A 86 -32.31 22.77 -10.40
N LEU A 87 -31.81 23.66 -9.54
CA LEU A 87 -32.40 24.99 -9.36
C LEU A 87 -32.29 25.85 -10.62
N ALA A 88 -31.15 25.79 -11.32
CA ALA A 88 -30.95 26.49 -12.59
C ALA A 88 -31.94 25.98 -13.66
N ILE A 89 -32.10 24.66 -13.80
CA ILE A 89 -33.08 24.05 -14.71
C ILE A 89 -34.50 24.49 -14.34
N ALA A 90 -34.88 24.40 -13.06
CA ALA A 90 -36.22 24.75 -12.59
C ALA A 90 -36.55 26.25 -12.69
N TYR A 91 -35.53 27.11 -12.75
CA TYR A 91 -35.67 28.53 -13.03
C TYR A 91 -35.84 28.76 -14.53
N TYR A 92 -34.96 28.19 -15.36
CA TYR A 92 -34.96 28.36 -16.81
C TYR A 92 -36.24 27.85 -17.49
N TYR A 93 -36.81 26.74 -17.01
CA TYR A 93 -38.02 26.14 -17.59
C TYR A 93 -39.34 26.70 -17.05
N LYS A 94 -39.31 27.67 -16.12
CA LYS A 94 -40.52 28.23 -15.50
C LYS A 94 -41.50 28.78 -16.54
N ASP A 95 -40.97 29.47 -17.56
CA ASP A 95 -41.78 30.25 -18.52
C ASP A 95 -41.63 29.76 -19.96
N ARG A 96 -41.18 28.51 -20.17
CA ARG A 96 -40.94 27.92 -21.50
C ARG A 96 -41.95 26.83 -21.86
N PRO A 97 -42.18 26.50 -23.15
CA PRO A 97 -43.03 25.38 -23.56
C PRO A 97 -42.40 24.01 -23.24
N PRO A 98 -43.21 22.94 -23.05
CA PRO A 98 -42.74 21.61 -22.68
C PRO A 98 -41.67 21.08 -23.62
N LEU A 99 -40.68 20.41 -23.02
CA LEU A 99 -39.59 19.80 -23.76
C LEU A 99 -40.11 18.68 -24.65
N GLY A 100 -39.60 18.61 -25.87
CA GLY A 100 -39.84 17.49 -26.78
C GLY A 100 -39.33 16.18 -26.20
N ARG A 101 -39.88 15.06 -26.68
CA ARG A 101 -39.63 13.69 -26.18
C ARG A 101 -38.14 13.33 -26.03
N TRP A 102 -37.26 13.90 -26.85
CA TRP A 102 -35.81 13.64 -26.86
C TRP A 102 -34.96 14.68 -26.12
N GLN A 103 -35.53 15.83 -25.76
CA GLN A 103 -34.78 16.92 -25.12
C GLN A 103 -34.53 16.69 -23.62
N VAL A 104 -35.20 15.71 -23.00
CA VAL A 104 -34.99 15.27 -21.62
C VAL A 104 -34.00 14.09 -21.52
N PRO A 105 -34.17 12.99 -22.28
CA PRO A 105 -33.29 11.82 -22.13
C PRO A 105 -31.85 12.11 -22.59
N PHE A 106 -31.65 12.96 -23.60
CA PHE A 106 -30.30 13.21 -24.13
C PHE A 106 -29.38 13.94 -23.12
N PRO A 107 -29.80 15.07 -22.51
CA PRO A 107 -29.01 15.68 -21.42
C PRO A 107 -28.86 14.76 -20.21
N ALA A 108 -29.91 14.01 -19.84
CA ALA A 108 -29.83 13.06 -18.74
C ALA A 108 -28.76 11.98 -18.99
N LEU A 109 -28.68 11.44 -20.21
CA LEU A 109 -27.68 10.44 -20.60
C LEU A 109 -26.26 11.02 -20.57
N ILE A 110 -26.05 12.24 -21.04
CA ILE A 110 -24.75 12.93 -20.94
C ILE A 110 -24.36 13.09 -19.47
N TYR A 111 -25.27 13.56 -18.62
CA TYR A 111 -24.99 13.74 -17.19
C TYR A 111 -24.64 12.43 -16.49
N VAL A 112 -25.41 11.36 -16.73
CA VAL A 112 -25.11 10.03 -16.19
C VAL A 112 -23.73 9.56 -16.65
N THR A 113 -23.40 9.76 -17.93
CA THR A 113 -22.10 9.39 -18.49
C THR A 113 -20.96 10.15 -17.79
N LEU A 114 -21.12 11.45 -17.55
CA LEU A 114 -20.13 12.27 -16.85
C LEU A 114 -19.93 11.83 -15.39
N VAL A 115 -21.02 11.50 -14.68
CA VAL A 115 -20.95 10.99 -13.29
C VAL A 115 -20.23 9.64 -13.25
N VAL A 116 -20.57 8.72 -14.14
CA VAL A 116 -19.92 7.40 -14.23
C VAL A 116 -18.44 7.54 -14.59
N ALA A 117 -18.11 8.38 -15.58
CA ALA A 117 -16.72 8.63 -15.97
C ALA A 117 -15.92 9.28 -14.83
N GLY A 118 -16.51 10.23 -14.10
CA GLY A 118 -15.89 10.85 -12.93
C GLY A 118 -15.63 9.85 -11.81
N ALA A 119 -16.61 9.01 -11.47
CA ALA A 119 -16.46 7.96 -10.47
C ALA A 119 -15.38 6.94 -10.87
N ALA A 120 -15.37 6.50 -12.13
CA ALA A 120 -14.32 5.62 -12.65
C ALA A 120 -12.93 6.27 -12.61
N GLY A 121 -12.84 7.57 -12.91
CA GLY A 121 -11.60 8.35 -12.82
C GLY A 121 -11.07 8.44 -11.38
N ILE A 122 -11.93 8.75 -10.43
CA ILE A 122 -11.59 8.81 -8.99
C ILE A 122 -11.14 7.43 -8.51
N TYR A 123 -11.88 6.37 -8.87
CA TYR A 123 -11.52 5.00 -8.52
C TYR A 123 -10.13 4.63 -9.06
N LYS A 124 -9.86 4.92 -10.33
CA LYS A 124 -8.57 4.66 -10.95
C LYS A 124 -7.44 5.44 -10.27
N MET A 125 -7.64 6.72 -9.99
CA MET A 125 -6.66 7.56 -9.29
C MET A 125 -6.40 7.05 -7.87
N SER A 126 -7.44 6.62 -7.16
CA SER A 126 -7.32 6.00 -5.84
C SER A 126 -6.51 4.71 -5.89
N GLN A 127 -6.77 3.84 -6.86
CA GLN A 127 -5.98 2.61 -7.04
C GLN A 127 -4.51 2.90 -7.36
N THR A 128 -4.25 3.86 -8.27
CA THR A 128 -2.87 4.26 -8.59
C THR A 128 -2.15 4.81 -7.36
N SER A 129 -2.82 5.60 -6.54
CA SER A 129 -2.22 6.10 -5.29
C SER A 129 -2.00 4.98 -4.27
N PHE A 130 -2.94 4.04 -4.18
CA PHE A 130 -2.91 2.94 -3.20
C PHE A 130 -1.80 1.93 -3.49
N TYR A 131 -1.58 1.60 -4.75
CA TYR A 131 -0.54 0.67 -5.21
C TYR A 131 0.75 1.36 -5.67
N ARG A 132 0.89 2.67 -5.44
CA ARG A 132 2.01 3.46 -5.95
C ARG A 132 3.37 2.87 -5.57
N GLU A 133 3.57 2.54 -4.30
CA GLU A 133 4.84 2.01 -3.77
C GLU A 133 5.17 0.65 -4.39
N ARG A 134 4.18 -0.24 -4.49
CA ARG A 134 4.33 -1.53 -5.18
C ARG A 134 4.74 -1.34 -6.63
N ASP A 135 4.01 -0.50 -7.36
CA ASP A 135 4.23 -0.30 -8.80
C ASP A 135 5.57 0.38 -9.08
N GLN A 136 5.97 1.32 -8.22
CA GLN A 136 7.27 1.99 -8.26
C GLN A 136 8.41 1.00 -8.00
N CYS A 137 8.31 0.21 -6.92
CA CYS A 137 9.29 -0.82 -6.60
C CYS A 137 9.39 -1.88 -7.71
N LEU A 138 8.25 -2.39 -8.21
CA LEU A 138 8.21 -3.34 -9.31
C LEU A 138 8.89 -2.77 -10.56
N ALA A 139 8.52 -1.54 -10.95
CA ALA A 139 9.09 -0.89 -12.12
C ALA A 139 10.59 -0.60 -11.95
N ASN A 140 11.06 -0.34 -10.73
CA ASN A 140 12.46 -0.13 -10.44
C ASN A 140 13.27 -1.42 -10.67
N PHE A 141 12.89 -2.51 -10.01
CA PHE A 141 13.56 -3.81 -10.13
C PHE A 141 13.48 -4.39 -11.55
N GLN A 142 12.35 -4.23 -12.26
CA GLN A 142 12.21 -4.69 -13.66
C GLN A 142 13.15 -3.97 -14.64
N ARG A 143 13.69 -2.80 -14.26
CA ARG A 143 14.65 -2.06 -15.09
C ARG A 143 16.10 -2.39 -14.75
N MET A 144 16.35 -3.09 -13.65
CA MET A 144 17.71 -3.41 -13.21
C MET A 144 18.32 -4.48 -14.11
N PRO A 145 19.57 -4.30 -14.56
CA PRO A 145 20.26 -5.33 -15.33
C PRO A 145 20.48 -6.58 -14.47
N GLY A 146 20.43 -7.75 -15.08
CA GLY A 146 20.71 -9.01 -14.38
C GLY A 146 19.54 -9.55 -13.54
N ILE A 147 18.37 -8.90 -13.55
CA ILE A 147 17.18 -9.30 -12.79
C ILE A 147 16.01 -9.63 -13.73
N ASP A 148 15.36 -10.77 -13.48
CA ASP A 148 14.17 -11.27 -14.17
C ASP A 148 13.08 -11.72 -13.18
N ASN A 149 11.85 -11.94 -13.67
CA ASN A 149 10.72 -12.52 -12.91
C ASN A 149 10.42 -11.84 -11.56
N VAL A 150 10.43 -10.51 -11.54
CA VAL A 150 10.19 -9.72 -10.33
C VAL A 150 8.75 -9.89 -9.83
N VAL A 151 8.60 -10.17 -8.54
CA VAL A 151 7.34 -10.23 -7.80
C VAL A 151 7.46 -9.41 -6.53
N VAL A 152 6.53 -8.47 -6.31
CA VAL A 152 6.48 -7.66 -5.10
C VAL A 152 5.40 -8.20 -4.17
N HIS A 153 5.78 -8.50 -2.93
CA HIS A 153 4.87 -8.96 -1.88
C HIS A 153 4.63 -7.86 -0.86
N GLY A 154 3.43 -7.84 -0.30
CA GLY A 154 3.01 -6.83 0.66
C GLY A 154 1.63 -7.16 1.22
N HIS A 155 1.15 -6.28 2.08
CA HIS A 155 -0.18 -6.39 2.69
C HIS A 155 -0.93 -5.06 2.65
N GLU A 156 -2.26 -5.14 2.77
CA GLU A 156 -3.16 -4.00 2.66
C GLU A 156 -3.56 -3.50 4.05
N VAL A 157 -3.21 -2.25 4.37
CA VAL A 157 -3.64 -1.58 5.62
C VAL A 157 -4.41 -0.29 5.29
N SER A 158 -3.70 0.84 5.19
CA SER A 158 -4.24 2.14 4.71
C SER A 158 -3.72 2.50 3.32
N ARG A 159 -2.58 1.91 2.96
CA ARG A 159 -1.96 1.81 1.64
C ARG A 159 -1.47 0.37 1.47
N PHE A 160 -1.04 0.01 0.27
CA PHE A 160 -0.30 -1.23 0.08
C PHE A 160 1.12 -1.05 0.63
N GLU A 161 1.46 -1.76 1.71
CA GLU A 161 2.79 -1.74 2.29
C GLU A 161 3.61 -2.89 1.71
N VAL A 162 4.79 -2.59 1.16
CA VAL A 162 5.68 -3.59 0.55
C VAL A 162 6.46 -4.30 1.65
N ASP A 163 6.27 -5.61 1.77
CA ASP A 163 6.97 -6.44 2.74
C ASP A 163 8.28 -6.98 2.18
N SER A 164 8.29 -7.32 0.89
CA SER A 164 9.46 -7.90 0.23
C SER A 164 9.38 -7.86 -1.29
N VAL A 165 10.55 -7.95 -1.92
CA VAL A 165 10.71 -8.07 -3.37
C VAL A 165 11.40 -9.39 -3.66
N GLN A 166 10.83 -10.17 -4.57
CA GLN A 166 11.37 -11.44 -5.03
C GLN A 166 11.76 -11.33 -6.49
N PHE A 167 12.88 -11.91 -6.88
CA PHE A 167 13.29 -11.98 -8.28
C PHE A 167 14.20 -13.20 -8.55
N SER A 168 14.43 -13.48 -9.83
CA SER A 168 15.44 -14.43 -10.31
C SER A 168 16.54 -13.67 -11.05
N LEU A 169 17.73 -14.25 -11.16
CA LEU A 169 18.78 -13.72 -12.02
C LEU A 169 18.42 -13.87 -13.51
N ALA A 170 18.88 -12.93 -14.33
CA ALA A 170 18.58 -12.91 -15.74
C ALA A 170 19.07 -14.18 -16.44
N GLY A 171 18.18 -14.84 -17.20
CA GLY A 171 18.47 -16.11 -17.87
C GLY A 171 18.65 -17.32 -16.94
N ARG A 172 18.44 -17.19 -15.63
CA ARG A 172 18.52 -18.28 -14.63
C ARG A 172 17.24 -18.38 -13.79
N PRO A 173 16.14 -18.93 -14.35
CA PRO A 173 14.84 -18.99 -13.67
C PRO A 173 14.81 -19.95 -12.47
N ASP A 174 15.83 -20.78 -12.31
CA ASP A 174 16.06 -21.67 -11.17
C ASP A 174 16.55 -20.92 -9.91
N THR A 175 17.02 -19.68 -10.08
CA THR A 175 17.50 -18.84 -8.99
C THR A 175 16.37 -18.08 -8.30
N LEU A 176 16.60 -17.74 -7.05
CA LEU A 176 15.64 -17.02 -6.22
C LEU A 176 16.38 -16.09 -5.27
N VAL A 177 16.02 -14.81 -5.29
CA VAL A 177 16.44 -13.82 -4.30
C VAL A 177 15.19 -13.18 -3.73
N LYS A 178 15.12 -13.03 -2.41
CA LYS A 178 14.06 -12.27 -1.74
C LYS A 178 14.67 -11.23 -0.82
N LEU A 179 14.35 -9.97 -1.06
CA LEU A 179 14.79 -8.81 -0.28
C LEU A 179 13.64 -8.30 0.59
N GLY A 180 13.97 -7.73 1.75
CA GLY A 180 13.00 -7.03 2.59
C GLY A 180 12.55 -5.72 1.95
N GLY A 181 11.29 -5.34 2.15
CA GLY A 181 10.66 -4.13 1.58
C GLY A 181 11.14 -2.84 2.25
N GLN A 182 12.42 -2.52 2.12
CA GLN A 182 13.00 -1.28 2.62
C GLN A 182 12.70 -0.13 1.64
N GLU A 183 12.31 1.04 2.15
CA GLU A 183 11.95 2.20 1.31
C GLU A 183 13.10 2.63 0.38
N GLU A 184 14.36 2.46 0.82
CA GLU A 184 15.57 2.72 0.02
C GLU A 184 15.59 1.95 -1.31
N LEU A 185 14.96 0.77 -1.36
CA LEU A 185 14.93 -0.08 -2.56
C LEU A 185 13.92 0.38 -3.61
N PHE A 186 13.00 1.30 -3.27
CA PHE A 186 11.92 1.67 -4.17
C PHE A 186 12.39 2.56 -5.32
N ASP A 187 13.48 3.30 -5.11
CA ASP A 187 14.04 4.27 -6.07
C ASP A 187 15.55 4.15 -6.29
N CYS A 188 16.23 3.17 -5.69
CA CYS A 188 17.66 2.98 -5.90
C CYS A 188 17.98 2.47 -7.31
N LYS A 189 19.13 2.86 -7.85
CA LYS A 189 19.74 2.13 -8.96
C LYS A 189 20.38 0.86 -8.42
N SER A 190 20.51 -0.16 -9.27
CA SER A 190 21.09 -1.45 -8.85
C SER A 190 22.52 -1.33 -8.31
N SER A 191 23.28 -0.35 -8.82
CA SER A 191 24.65 -0.03 -8.40
C SER A 191 24.75 0.91 -7.20
N ASP A 192 23.63 1.47 -6.73
CA ASP A 192 23.67 2.41 -5.61
C ASP A 192 24.06 1.68 -4.33
N ARG A 193 24.95 2.31 -3.55
CA ARG A 193 25.35 1.79 -2.24
C ARG A 193 24.21 1.97 -1.25
N LEU A 194 23.77 0.87 -0.67
CA LEU A 194 22.71 0.82 0.33
C LEU A 194 23.31 0.82 1.74
N GLU A 195 22.66 1.54 2.67
CA GLU A 195 23.07 1.54 4.08
C GLU A 195 22.77 0.19 4.72
N SER A 196 21.66 -0.41 4.32
CA SER A 196 21.25 -1.75 4.72
C SER A 196 20.65 -2.45 3.52
N LEU A 197 21.01 -3.72 3.31
CA LEU A 197 20.36 -4.60 2.35
C LEU A 197 19.93 -5.87 3.07
N ALA A 198 18.65 -5.95 3.44
CA ALA A 198 18.11 -7.11 4.13
C ALA A 198 17.70 -8.19 3.13
N VAL A 199 18.44 -9.29 3.12
CA VAL A 199 18.15 -10.46 2.29
C VAL A 199 17.38 -11.49 3.10
N LEU A 200 16.12 -11.73 2.74
CA LEU A 200 15.23 -12.69 3.39
C LEU A 200 15.49 -14.12 2.92
N GLN A 201 15.89 -14.29 1.66
CA GLN A 201 16.11 -15.61 1.05
C GLN A 201 17.10 -15.55 -0.11
N ILE A 202 17.97 -16.55 -0.19
CA ILE A 202 18.85 -16.82 -1.33
C ILE A 202 18.73 -18.29 -1.70
N GLY A 203 18.26 -18.55 -2.93
CA GLY A 203 17.94 -19.89 -3.40
C GLY A 203 16.92 -20.57 -2.46
N PRO A 204 17.19 -21.81 -2.01
CA PRO A 204 16.31 -22.49 -1.07
C PRO A 204 16.46 -22.01 0.39
N TRP A 205 17.45 -21.17 0.69
CA TRP A 205 17.85 -20.88 2.06
C TRP A 205 17.17 -19.62 2.60
N THR A 206 16.44 -19.76 3.70
CA THR A 206 15.94 -18.62 4.51
C THR A 206 16.66 -18.53 5.85
N PHE A 207 16.69 -17.35 6.44
CA PHE A 207 17.45 -17.08 7.66
C PHE A 207 16.60 -17.20 8.92
N GLY A 208 17.20 -17.74 9.96
CA GLY A 208 16.65 -17.74 11.31
C GLY A 208 17.73 -17.40 12.32
N GLY A 209 17.36 -16.67 13.35
CA GLY A 209 18.25 -16.39 14.46
C GLY A 209 17.51 -15.78 15.63
N GLN A 210 18.16 -15.82 16.77
CA GLN A 210 17.68 -15.21 18.00
C GLN A 210 18.86 -14.63 18.75
N GLY A 211 18.71 -13.43 19.26
CA GLY A 211 19.73 -12.77 20.04
C GLY A 211 19.20 -12.17 21.32
N LYS A 212 20.14 -11.81 22.20
CA LYS A 212 19.88 -11.08 23.43
C LYS A 212 20.85 -9.92 23.52
N LYS A 213 20.34 -8.75 23.89
CA LYS A 213 21.16 -7.56 24.17
C LYS A 213 20.71 -6.87 25.46
N PRO A 214 21.62 -6.20 26.18
CA PRO A 214 21.27 -5.44 27.38
C PRO A 214 20.20 -4.39 27.06
N ARG A 215 19.22 -4.27 27.94
CA ARG A 215 18.17 -3.27 27.82
C ARG A 215 18.78 -1.91 28.16
N LYS A 216 18.52 -0.91 27.32
CA LYS A 216 18.99 0.46 27.55
C LYS A 216 18.54 0.94 28.95
N GLY A 217 19.50 1.22 29.83
CA GLY A 217 19.26 1.62 31.22
C GLY A 217 19.39 0.51 32.28
N SER A 218 19.78 -0.72 31.92
CA SER A 218 20.15 -1.74 32.91
C SER A 218 21.52 -1.46 33.53
N THR A 219 21.69 -1.76 34.81
CA THR A 219 22.99 -1.69 35.49
C THR A 219 23.78 -2.99 35.27
N ALA A 220 25.11 -2.93 35.42
CA ALA A 220 25.97 -4.11 35.32
C ALA A 220 25.71 -5.15 36.43
N GLU A 221 25.12 -4.73 37.55
CA GLU A 221 24.79 -5.59 38.70
C GLU A 221 23.50 -6.38 38.49
N GLU A 222 22.54 -5.86 37.71
CA GLU A 222 21.29 -6.55 37.32
C GLU A 222 20.99 -6.36 35.82
N PRO A 223 21.69 -7.09 34.93
CA PRO A 223 21.50 -6.93 33.50
C PRO A 223 20.14 -7.49 33.08
N LEU A 224 19.24 -6.59 32.69
CA LEU A 224 17.99 -6.95 32.02
C LEU A 224 18.27 -7.09 30.53
N PHE A 225 17.98 -8.26 29.96
CA PHE A 225 18.19 -8.51 28.54
C PHE A 225 16.88 -8.40 27.75
N SER A 226 16.97 -7.78 26.57
CA SER A 226 15.93 -7.82 25.54
C SER A 226 16.25 -8.91 24.52
N LYS A 227 15.26 -9.73 24.17
CA LYS A 227 15.37 -10.73 23.10
C LYS A 227 14.98 -10.12 21.76
N PHE A 228 15.66 -10.50 20.69
CA PHE A 228 15.30 -10.13 19.32
C PHE A 228 15.45 -11.34 18.39
N GLY A 229 14.71 -11.34 17.27
CA GLY A 229 14.81 -12.35 16.23
C GLY A 229 15.59 -11.83 15.03
N ILE A 230 16.22 -12.74 14.30
CA ILE A 230 16.81 -12.48 12.98
C ILE A 230 16.04 -13.31 11.96
N TYR A 231 15.58 -12.64 10.91
CA TYR A 231 14.83 -13.26 9.80
C TYR A 231 15.42 -12.90 8.43
N ALA A 232 16.53 -12.17 8.42
CA ALA A 232 17.20 -11.68 7.24
C ALA A 232 18.71 -11.69 7.46
N LEU A 233 19.46 -11.98 6.40
CA LEU A 233 20.86 -11.63 6.32
C LEU A 233 20.95 -10.19 5.85
N SER A 234 21.21 -9.28 6.79
CA SER A 234 21.43 -7.88 6.45
C SER A 234 22.88 -7.68 6.04
N PHE A 235 23.10 -6.96 4.94
CA PHE A 235 24.40 -6.40 4.58
C PHE A 235 24.42 -4.92 4.92
N GLY A 236 25.53 -4.42 5.47
CA GLY A 236 25.65 -3.05 5.97
C GLY A 236 26.49 -2.97 7.26
N PRO A 237 26.92 -1.76 7.65
CA PRO A 237 27.79 -1.56 8.81
C PRO A 237 27.16 -2.06 10.12
N ASP A 238 25.84 -1.97 10.25
CA ASP A 238 25.12 -2.33 11.47
C ASP A 238 24.66 -3.80 11.51
N SER A 239 25.00 -4.59 10.49
CA SER A 239 24.60 -6.00 10.49
C SER A 239 25.35 -6.80 11.56
N PRO A 240 24.64 -7.55 12.42
CA PRO A 240 25.28 -8.39 13.44
C PRO A 240 26.00 -9.59 12.82
N LEU A 241 25.67 -9.97 11.59
CA LEU A 241 26.24 -11.11 10.88
C LEU A 241 27.32 -10.71 9.85
N ARG A 242 27.65 -9.43 9.73
CA ARG A 242 28.53 -8.91 8.67
C ARG A 242 29.88 -9.61 8.58
N ASP A 243 30.46 -9.99 9.73
CA ASP A 243 31.81 -10.58 9.79
C ASP A 243 31.79 -12.07 9.39
N LEU A 244 30.62 -12.69 9.27
CA LEU A 244 30.46 -14.09 8.91
C LEU A 244 30.34 -14.31 7.39
N VAL A 245 30.06 -13.24 6.64
CA VAL A 245 29.99 -13.30 5.18
C VAL A 245 31.26 -12.68 4.62
N PRO A 246 32.17 -13.48 4.01
CA PRO A 246 33.44 -12.99 3.49
C PRO A 246 33.31 -12.27 2.14
N LEU A 247 32.12 -11.76 1.82
CA LEU A 247 31.77 -11.11 0.57
C LEU A 247 31.36 -9.67 0.85
N LYS A 248 31.78 -8.76 -0.01
CA LYS A 248 31.46 -7.35 0.13
C LYS A 248 30.22 -7.03 -0.70
N ILE A 249 29.06 -7.06 -0.06
CA ILE A 249 27.77 -6.75 -0.70
C ILE A 249 27.29 -5.40 -0.19
N GLU A 250 27.30 -4.39 -1.05
CA GLU A 250 26.87 -3.02 -0.72
C GLU A 250 25.74 -2.53 -1.63
N SER A 251 25.43 -3.26 -2.70
CA SER A 251 24.44 -2.90 -3.71
C SER A 251 23.66 -4.14 -4.19
N VAL A 252 22.64 -3.93 -5.02
CA VAL A 252 21.89 -5.03 -5.65
C VAL A 252 22.75 -5.72 -6.71
N ASP A 253 23.59 -4.96 -7.43
CA ASP A 253 24.53 -5.52 -8.41
C ASP A 253 25.52 -6.48 -7.74
N ASP A 254 26.09 -6.12 -6.58
CA ASP A 254 27.01 -7.00 -5.84
C ASP A 254 26.32 -8.32 -5.43
N LEU A 255 25.04 -8.23 -5.04
CA LEU A 255 24.24 -9.39 -4.67
C LEU A 255 24.00 -10.32 -5.86
N VAL A 256 23.76 -9.75 -7.04
CA VAL A 256 23.58 -10.49 -8.30
C VAL A 256 24.88 -11.16 -8.71
N GLU A 257 26.01 -10.44 -8.62
CA GLU A 257 27.34 -10.94 -8.98
C GLU A 257 27.77 -12.10 -8.07
N HIS A 258 27.57 -11.96 -6.76
CA HIS A 258 28.00 -12.95 -5.77
C HIS A 258 26.93 -14.01 -5.41
N TYR A 259 25.87 -14.14 -6.22
CA TYR A 259 24.76 -15.04 -5.92
C TYR A 259 25.19 -16.49 -5.69
N ASP A 260 26.00 -17.06 -6.60
CA ASP A 260 26.42 -18.46 -6.50
C ASP A 260 27.33 -18.69 -5.28
N GLU A 261 28.24 -17.76 -5.01
CA GLU A 261 29.12 -17.79 -3.82
C GLU A 261 28.30 -17.75 -2.52
N LEU A 262 27.22 -16.96 -2.49
CA LEU A 262 26.30 -16.95 -1.36
C LEU A 262 25.55 -18.27 -1.23
N VAL A 263 25.07 -18.88 -2.31
CA VAL A 263 24.39 -20.18 -2.25
C VAL A 263 25.31 -21.26 -1.70
N GLU A 264 26.56 -21.32 -2.16
CA GLU A 264 27.58 -22.27 -1.69
C GLU A 264 27.92 -22.05 -0.21
N LEU A 265 28.10 -20.78 0.19
CA LEU A 265 28.33 -20.41 1.59
C LEU A 265 27.18 -20.89 2.48
N LEU A 266 25.94 -20.66 2.05
CA LEU A 266 24.73 -21.01 2.79
C LEU A 266 24.45 -22.51 2.86
N GLU A 267 25.00 -23.30 1.95
CA GLU A 267 24.93 -24.75 2.01
C GLU A 267 25.69 -25.30 3.22
N SER A 268 26.85 -24.71 3.54
CA SER A 268 27.69 -25.06 4.69
C SER A 268 27.29 -24.36 5.99
N TRP A 269 26.30 -23.47 5.94
CA TRP A 269 25.91 -22.62 7.06
C TRP A 269 25.20 -23.42 8.16
N PRO A 270 25.32 -22.99 9.45
CA PRO A 270 24.68 -23.68 10.56
C PRO A 270 23.18 -23.93 10.38
N ARG A 271 22.70 -25.06 10.90
CA ARG A 271 21.30 -25.50 10.84
C ARG A 271 20.63 -25.29 12.19
N LYS A 272 19.29 -25.37 12.23
CA LYS A 272 18.54 -25.10 13.46
C LYS A 272 18.87 -26.11 14.58
N GLU A 273 19.22 -27.33 14.21
CA GLU A 273 19.58 -28.42 15.11
C GLU A 273 20.96 -28.22 15.75
N ALA A 274 21.85 -27.48 15.06
CA ALA A 274 23.19 -27.13 15.50
C ALA A 274 23.49 -25.67 15.08
N PRO A 275 22.90 -24.69 15.79
CA PRO A 275 23.00 -23.28 15.38
C PRO A 275 24.41 -22.75 15.59
N GLY A 276 24.79 -21.79 14.75
CA GLY A 276 26.01 -21.01 14.94
C GLY A 276 25.82 -20.06 16.10
N HIS A 277 26.89 -19.77 16.83
CA HIS A 277 26.88 -18.89 17.99
C HIS A 277 27.89 -17.76 17.79
N LEU A 278 27.48 -16.53 18.12
CA LEU A 278 28.32 -15.34 18.06
C LEU A 278 28.13 -14.51 19.33
N GLU A 279 29.24 -14.12 19.95
CA GLU A 279 29.27 -13.16 21.06
C GLU A 279 29.97 -11.88 20.61
N ARG A 280 29.33 -10.73 20.84
CA ARG A 280 29.87 -9.42 20.45
C ARG A 280 29.60 -8.40 21.54
N GLY A 281 30.60 -8.16 22.38
CA GLY A 281 30.41 -7.37 23.61
C GLY A 281 29.43 -8.09 24.54
N ASP A 282 28.35 -7.42 24.92
CA ASP A 282 27.29 -7.98 25.78
C ASP A 282 26.14 -8.62 24.97
N GLU A 283 26.25 -8.67 23.65
CA GLU A 283 25.26 -9.29 22.76
C GLU A 283 25.62 -10.74 22.46
N THR A 284 24.63 -11.62 22.59
CA THR A 284 24.74 -13.03 22.20
C THR A 284 23.75 -13.33 21.09
N LEU A 285 24.17 -14.11 20.11
CA LEU A 285 23.38 -14.42 18.93
C LEU A 285 23.53 -15.88 18.53
N ASP A 286 22.40 -16.57 18.41
CA ASP A 286 22.31 -17.85 17.71
C ASP A 286 21.75 -17.62 16.31
N TYR A 287 22.36 -18.21 15.29
CA TYR A 287 21.95 -18.06 13.89
C TYR A 287 21.99 -19.38 13.14
N TRP A 288 21.11 -19.52 12.15
CA TRP A 288 21.01 -20.69 11.29
C TRP A 288 20.30 -20.36 9.98
N VAL A 289 20.35 -21.31 9.04
CA VAL A 289 19.56 -21.31 7.82
C VAL A 289 18.54 -22.45 7.82
N ILE A 290 17.44 -22.24 7.10
CA ILE A 290 16.36 -23.22 6.90
C ILE A 290 16.35 -23.60 5.42
N ASP A 291 16.33 -24.89 5.15
CA ASP A 291 16.17 -25.43 3.79
C ASP A 291 14.68 -25.46 3.41
N ASN A 292 14.30 -24.69 2.39
CA ASN A 292 12.94 -24.68 1.87
C ASN A 292 12.78 -25.50 0.58
N ARG A 293 13.75 -26.35 0.23
CA ARG A 293 13.53 -27.33 -0.84
C ARG A 293 12.34 -28.22 -0.45
N PRO A 294 11.41 -28.49 -1.39
CA PRO A 294 10.35 -29.44 -1.13
C PRO A 294 10.98 -30.79 -0.73
N PRO A 295 10.42 -31.50 0.26
CA PRO A 295 10.93 -32.80 0.65
C PRO A 295 10.99 -33.71 -0.58
N ASN A 296 12.13 -34.36 -0.78
CA ASN A 296 12.34 -35.22 -1.93
C ASN A 296 11.32 -36.37 -1.87
N ARG A 297 10.51 -36.55 -2.91
CA ARG A 297 9.42 -37.54 -2.91
C ARG A 297 9.90 -38.99 -2.77
N ASP A 298 11.20 -39.22 -2.92
CA ASP A 298 11.82 -40.54 -2.90
C ASP A 298 12.17 -41.05 -1.49
N ASP A 299 12.07 -40.20 -0.44
CA ASP A 299 12.26 -40.61 0.96
C ASP A 299 10.94 -41.04 1.64
N ALA A 300 9.84 -41.11 0.88
CA ALA A 300 8.51 -41.52 1.39
C ALA A 300 8.17 -43.00 1.12
N SER A 301 9.17 -43.81 0.76
CA SER A 301 9.04 -45.27 0.61
C SER A 301 9.92 -45.99 1.62
N ASP A 302 9.50 -45.99 2.88
CA ASP A 302 9.85 -46.98 3.90
C ASP A 302 8.61 -47.34 4.73
#